data_AF-A0A1M5DDM8-F1
#
_entry.id   AF-A0A1M5DDM8-F1
#
_cell.length_a   1.000
_cell.length_b   1.000
_cell.length_c   1.000
_cell.angle_alpha   90.00
_cell.angle_beta   90.00
_cell.angle_gamma   90.00
#
_symmetry.space_group_name_H-M   'P 1'
#
loop_
_entity.id
_entity.type
_entity.pdbx_description
1 polymer ?
#
loop_
_entity_poly.entity_id
_entity_poly.type
_entity_poly.pdbx_seq_one_letter_code
_entity_poly.pdbx_strand_id
1 'polypeptide(L)'
;MRQTGVSLIESLIALLLISIALLGVAGLQLTSLQDARDARWRVEAISLANGMLELMRTDADEAAAFTLPLDAASPACGPSEPGACLRDAWLADVAQTLPNAVATVSVAQVNDVDRVAISLRWRQQPPDAANPLPACGADAASGGCVMLDTRL
;
A
#
# COMPACT_ATOMS: atom_id res chain seq x y z
N MET A 1 60.88 -23.64 -16.55
CA MET A 1 59.53 -23.10 -16.32
C MET A 1 59.68 -21.59 -16.11
N ARG A 2 59.27 -20.75 -17.07
CA ARG A 2 59.35 -19.29 -16.95
C ARG A 2 58.04 -18.81 -16.35
N GLN A 3 58.08 -18.50 -15.06
CA GLN A 3 56.99 -17.83 -14.36
C GLN A 3 57.06 -16.36 -14.78
N THR A 4 56.31 -15.98 -15.82
CA THR A 4 56.10 -14.56 -16.16
C THR A 4 55.24 -13.97 -15.06
N GLY A 5 55.92 -13.42 -14.05
CA GLY A 5 55.30 -12.64 -12.98
C GLY A 5 54.67 -11.38 -13.57
N VAL A 6 53.40 -11.49 -13.92
CA VAL A 6 52.48 -10.34 -14.02
C VAL A 6 52.09 -10.04 -12.56
N SER A 7 52.92 -9.23 -11.89
CA SER A 7 52.81 -7.79 -11.65
C SER A 7 51.75 -7.43 -10.61
N LEU A 8 52.19 -6.80 -9.51
CA LEU A 8 51.38 -6.12 -8.50
C LEU A 8 50.29 -5.22 -9.10
N ILE A 9 50.48 -4.75 -10.35
CA ILE A 9 49.50 -3.93 -11.05
C ILE A 9 48.26 -4.74 -11.47
N GLU A 10 48.41 -6.02 -11.80
CA GLU A 10 47.30 -6.89 -12.23
C GLU A 10 46.36 -7.20 -11.06
N SER A 11 46.93 -7.51 -9.88
CA SER A 11 46.13 -7.69 -8.67
C SER A 11 45.45 -6.39 -8.24
N LEU A 12 46.10 -5.24 -8.41
CA LEU A 12 45.51 -3.93 -8.08
C LEU A 12 44.36 -3.57 -9.03
N ILE A 13 44.49 -3.88 -10.32
CA ILE A 13 43.40 -3.74 -11.30
C ILE A 13 42.27 -4.73 -10.99
N ALA A 14 42.57 -5.98 -10.64
CA ALA A 14 41.55 -6.95 -10.27
C ALA A 14 40.75 -6.51 -9.04
N LEU A 15 41.42 -6.04 -7.99
CA LEU A 15 40.78 -5.49 -6.79
C LEU A 15 39.95 -4.25 -7.10
N LEU A 16 40.42 -3.36 -7.98
CA LEU A 16 39.67 -2.20 -8.44
C LEU A 16 38.37 -2.63 -9.13
N LEU A 17 38.44 -3.56 -10.08
CA LEU A 17 37.26 -4.07 -10.78
C LEU A 17 36.27 -4.75 -9.84
N ILE A 18 36.75 -5.56 -8.90
CA ILE A 18 35.91 -6.21 -7.88
C ILE A 18 35.23 -5.15 -7.00
N SER A 19 35.94 -4.09 -6.60
CA SER A 19 35.34 -3.03 -5.78
C SER A 19 34.19 -2.33 -6.51
N ILE A 20 34.36 -2.02 -7.80
CA ILE A 20 33.31 -1.38 -8.62
C ILE A 20 32.11 -2.33 -8.79
N ALA A 21 32.36 -3.63 -9.03
CA ALA A 21 31.31 -4.63 -9.15
C ALA A 21 30.48 -4.75 -7.86
N LEU A 22 31.14 -4.78 -6.69
CA LEU A 22 30.46 -4.84 -5.39
C LEU A 22 29.60 -3.60 -5.11
N LEU A 23 30.09 -2.39 -5.46
CA LEU A 23 29.28 -1.17 -5.34
C LEU A 23 28.04 -1.23 -6.23
N GLY A 24 28.16 -1.77 -7.44
CA GLY A 24 27.03 -1.97 -8.35
C GLY A 24 25.96 -2.90 -7.75
N VAL A 25 26.36 -4.05 -7.19
CA VAL A 25 25.45 -4.99 -6.54
C VAL A 25 24.79 -4.39 -5.30
N ALA A 26 25.55 -3.65 -4.48
CA ALA A 26 25.00 -2.97 -3.30
C ALA A 26 23.91 -1.97 -3.68
N GLY A 27 24.11 -1.20 -4.76
CA GLY A 27 23.10 -0.28 -5.29
C GLY A 27 21.81 -0.99 -5.71
N LEU A 28 21.92 -2.09 -6.45
CA LEU A 28 20.76 -2.90 -6.86
C LEU A 28 20.04 -3.55 -5.66
N GLN A 29 20.78 -3.91 -4.62
CA GLN A 29 20.18 -4.48 -3.41
C GLN A 29 19.35 -3.44 -2.64
N LEU A 30 19.79 -2.18 -2.61
CA LEU A 30 19.02 -1.08 -2.01
C LEU A 30 17.72 -0.77 -2.77
N THR A 31 17.73 -0.82 -4.10
CA THR A 31 16.51 -0.62 -4.90
C THR A 31 15.56 -1.81 -4.73
N SER A 32 16.09 -3.03 -4.77
CA SER A 32 15.32 -4.26 -4.54
C SER A 32 14.61 -4.27 -3.18
N LEU A 33 15.26 -3.78 -2.12
CA LEU A 33 14.66 -3.65 -0.80
C LEU A 33 13.50 -2.63 -0.76
N GLN A 34 13.64 -1.51 -1.48
CA GLN A 34 12.58 -0.50 -1.59
C GLN A 34 11.37 -1.07 -2.34
N ASP A 35 11.61 -1.72 -3.48
CA ASP A 35 10.57 -2.36 -4.28
C ASP A 35 9.84 -3.46 -3.50
N ALA A 36 10.58 -4.28 -2.75
CA ALA A 36 10.00 -5.32 -1.90
C ALA A 36 9.11 -4.74 -0.79
N ARG A 37 9.50 -3.59 -0.21
CA ARG A 37 8.71 -2.90 0.80
C ARG A 37 7.41 -2.35 0.21
N ASP A 38 7.48 -1.74 -0.98
CA ASP A 38 6.29 -1.22 -1.66
C ASP A 38 5.34 -2.34 -2.09
N ALA A 39 5.88 -3.45 -2.61
CA ALA A 39 5.10 -4.65 -2.92
C ALA A 39 4.41 -5.23 -1.67
N ARG A 40 5.10 -5.26 -0.53
CA ARG A 40 4.52 -5.73 0.74
C ARG A 40 3.31 -4.90 1.15
N TRP A 41 3.40 -3.57 1.13
CA TRP A 41 2.25 -2.73 1.46
C TRP A 41 1.09 -2.87 0.47
N ARG A 42 1.36 -3.12 -0.82
CA ARG A 42 0.29 -3.41 -1.79
C ARG A 42 -0.45 -4.69 -1.40
N VAL A 43 0.26 -5.74 -1.02
CA VAL A 43 -0.35 -7.00 -0.56
C VAL A 43 -1.15 -6.79 0.73
N GLU A 44 -0.60 -6.09 1.71
CA GLU A 44 -1.27 -5.77 2.96
C GLU A 44 -2.53 -4.90 2.72
N ALA A 45 -2.47 -3.89 1.84
CA ALA A 45 -3.61 -3.07 1.46
C ALA A 45 -4.72 -3.88 0.77
N ILE A 46 -4.37 -4.83 -0.11
CA ILE A 46 -5.33 -5.74 -0.73
C ILE A 46 -5.99 -6.63 0.33
N SER A 47 -5.21 -7.16 1.27
CA SER A 47 -5.74 -7.97 2.37
C SER A 47 -6.71 -7.17 3.24
N LEU A 48 -6.36 -5.94 3.60
CA LEU A 48 -7.22 -5.04 4.38
C LEU A 48 -8.51 -4.69 3.64
N ALA A 49 -8.42 -4.39 2.33
CA ALA A 49 -9.58 -4.06 1.51
C ALA A 49 -10.53 -5.26 1.37
N ASN A 50 -9.99 -6.47 1.18
CA ASN A 50 -10.80 -7.70 1.18
C ASN A 50 -11.42 -8.00 2.55
N GLY A 51 -10.70 -7.73 3.64
CA GLY A 51 -11.22 -7.88 4.99
C GLY A 51 -12.43 -6.97 5.24
N MET A 52 -12.35 -5.70 4.83
CA MET A 52 -13.50 -4.78 4.90
C MET A 52 -14.68 -5.29 4.06
N LEU A 53 -14.44 -5.76 2.84
CA LEU A 53 -15.49 -6.32 2.00
C LEU A 53 -16.20 -7.51 2.68
N GLU A 54 -15.45 -8.37 3.36
CA GLU A 54 -16.03 -9.51 4.07
C GLU A 54 -16.86 -9.09 5.29
N LEU A 55 -16.41 -8.08 6.03
CA LEU A 55 -17.20 -7.49 7.12
C LEU A 55 -18.54 -6.92 6.58
N MET A 56 -18.48 -6.19 5.48
CA MET A 56 -19.68 -5.63 4.84
C MET A 56 -20.62 -6.71 4.29
N ARG A 57 -20.10 -7.84 3.82
CA ARG A 57 -20.92 -8.98 3.39
C ARG A 57 -21.58 -9.72 4.54
N THR A 58 -20.90 -9.78 5.68
CA THR A 58 -21.43 -10.41 6.89
C THR A 58 -22.62 -9.61 7.43
N ASP A 59 -22.50 -8.27 7.42
CA ASP A 59 -23.54 -7.33 7.87
C ASP A 59 -24.10 -6.52 6.69
N ALA A 60 -24.51 -7.20 5.61
CA ALA A 60 -24.96 -6.57 4.37
C ALA A 60 -26.17 -5.63 4.57
N ASP A 61 -27.07 -5.96 5.50
CA ASP A 61 -28.23 -5.12 5.84
C ASP A 61 -27.82 -3.77 6.44
N GLU A 62 -26.62 -3.66 7.01
CA GLU A 62 -26.06 -2.44 7.60
C GLU A 62 -24.87 -1.88 6.79
N ALA A 63 -24.77 -2.19 5.49
CA ALA A 63 -23.67 -1.74 4.64
C ALA A 63 -23.42 -0.21 4.73
N ALA A 64 -24.48 0.58 4.91
CA ALA A 64 -24.38 2.03 5.09
C ALA A 64 -23.54 2.45 6.32
N ALA A 65 -23.51 1.66 7.40
CA ALA A 65 -22.73 1.94 8.60
C ALA A 65 -21.21 1.84 8.37
N PHE A 66 -20.79 1.10 7.34
CA PHE A 66 -19.38 0.99 6.93
C PHE A 66 -18.93 2.14 6.03
N THR A 67 -19.84 3.03 5.61
CA THR A 67 -19.50 4.17 4.76
C THR A 67 -18.48 5.07 5.44
N LEU A 68 -17.41 5.37 4.71
CA LEU A 68 -16.31 6.20 5.15
C LEU A 68 -16.02 7.26 4.07
N PRO A 69 -16.68 8.42 4.13
CA PRO A 69 -16.45 9.49 3.16
C PRO A 69 -15.11 10.19 3.41
N LEU A 70 -14.47 10.67 2.33
CA LEU A 70 -13.16 11.33 2.39
C LEU A 70 -13.19 12.67 3.14
N ASP A 71 -14.31 13.40 3.05
CA ASP A 71 -14.45 14.78 3.53
C ASP A 71 -15.74 15.01 4.35
N ALA A 72 -16.36 13.96 4.87
CA ALA A 72 -17.59 14.08 5.67
C ALA A 72 -17.52 13.30 6.97
N ALA A 73 -18.45 13.60 7.88
CA ALA A 73 -18.59 12.86 9.12
C ALA A 73 -18.98 11.42 8.82
N SER A 74 -18.27 10.48 9.43
CA SER A 74 -18.60 9.05 9.38
C SER A 74 -19.57 8.70 10.52
N PRO A 75 -20.48 7.72 10.34
CA PRO A 75 -21.40 7.32 11.41
C PRO A 75 -20.61 6.89 12.64
N ALA A 76 -21.00 7.35 13.83
CA ALA A 76 -20.27 7.04 15.05
C ALA A 76 -20.49 5.57 15.45
N CYS A 77 -19.45 4.92 15.97
CA CYS A 77 -19.61 3.62 16.60
C CYS A 77 -20.59 3.70 17.79
N GLY A 78 -21.59 2.79 17.80
CA GLY A 78 -22.61 2.72 18.85
C GLY A 78 -23.33 1.36 18.86
N PRO A 79 -24.11 1.07 19.93
CA PRO A 79 -24.80 -0.21 20.08
C PRO A 79 -25.89 -0.47 19.02
N SER A 80 -26.37 0.57 18.34
CA SER A 80 -27.33 0.50 17.23
C SER A 80 -26.66 0.48 15.85
N GLU A 81 -25.33 0.61 15.78
CA GLU A 81 -24.54 0.66 14.54
C GLU A 81 -23.25 -0.16 14.71
N PRO A 82 -23.35 -1.49 14.95
CA PRO A 82 -22.19 -2.35 15.15
C PRO A 82 -21.20 -2.31 13.96
N GLY A 83 -21.70 -2.13 12.74
CA GLY A 83 -20.85 -1.95 11.54
C GLY A 83 -19.91 -0.75 11.62
N ALA A 84 -20.33 0.36 12.25
CA ALA A 84 -19.46 1.52 12.44
C ALA A 84 -18.30 1.23 13.41
N CYS A 85 -18.52 0.40 14.43
CA CYS A 85 -17.46 -0.05 15.35
C CYS A 85 -16.44 -0.97 14.67
N LEU A 86 -16.92 -1.89 13.83
CA LEU A 86 -16.06 -2.76 13.03
C LEU A 86 -15.22 -1.95 12.03
N ARG A 87 -15.83 -0.95 11.40
CA ARG A 87 -15.14 -0.01 10.50
C ARG A 87 -14.04 0.77 11.23
N ASP A 88 -14.31 1.27 12.44
CA ASP A 88 -13.32 2.01 13.23
C ASP A 88 -12.15 1.12 13.68
N ALA A 89 -12.44 -0.13 14.04
CA ALA A 89 -11.40 -1.13 14.33
C ALA A 89 -10.54 -1.40 13.09
N TRP A 90 -11.17 -1.61 11.93
CA TRP A 90 -10.45 -1.78 10.67
C TRP A 90 -9.61 -0.55 10.30
N LEU A 91 -10.11 0.66 10.55
CA LEU A 91 -9.35 1.88 10.34
C LEU A 91 -8.11 1.96 11.22
N ALA A 92 -8.20 1.49 12.46
CA ALA A 92 -7.04 1.38 13.34
C ALA A 92 -6.01 0.40 12.74
N ASP A 93 -6.44 -0.75 12.22
CA ASP A 93 -5.55 -1.71 11.55
C ASP A 93 -4.89 -1.13 10.30
N VAL A 94 -5.64 -0.37 9.48
CA VAL A 94 -5.11 0.34 8.32
C VAL A 94 -4.01 1.33 8.75
N ALA A 95 -4.24 2.10 9.81
CA ALA A 95 -3.27 3.08 10.32
C ALA A 95 -2.01 2.44 10.92
N GLN A 96 -2.10 1.22 11.47
CA GLN A 96 -0.95 0.47 11.97
C GLN A 96 -0.14 -0.19 10.86
N THR A 97 -0.79 -0.55 9.76
CA THR A 97 -0.18 -1.35 8.68
C THR A 97 0.41 -0.47 7.58
N LEU A 98 -0.32 0.55 7.15
CA LEU A 98 0.02 1.38 6.00
C LEU A 98 0.48 2.79 6.44
N PRO A 99 1.63 3.28 5.93
CA PRO A 99 2.11 4.62 6.27
C PRO A 99 1.27 5.70 5.58
N ASN A 100 0.90 6.73 6.35
CA ASN A 100 0.17 7.91 5.88
C ASN A 100 -1.04 7.54 5.00
N ALA A 101 -1.78 6.50 5.42
CA ALA A 101 -2.87 5.96 4.64
C ALA A 101 -4.16 6.76 4.82
N VAL A 102 -4.94 6.81 3.76
CA VAL A 102 -6.31 7.32 3.73
C VAL A 102 -7.18 6.25 3.10
N ALA A 103 -8.22 5.87 3.83
CA ALA A 103 -9.24 4.96 3.38
C ALA A 103 -10.52 5.73 3.01
N THR A 104 -11.25 5.22 2.03
CA THR A 104 -12.59 5.70 1.69
C THR A 104 -13.43 4.49 1.33
N VAL A 105 -14.65 4.46 1.85
CA VAL A 105 -15.63 3.40 1.60
C VAL A 105 -16.92 4.09 1.19
N SER A 106 -17.44 3.75 0.03
CA SER A 106 -18.70 4.31 -0.46
C SER A 106 -19.62 3.17 -0.89
N VAL A 107 -20.88 3.27 -0.46
CA VAL A 107 -21.98 2.38 -0.85
C VAL A 107 -22.87 3.20 -1.79
N ALA A 108 -23.12 2.70 -2.99
CA ALA A 108 -23.99 3.33 -3.97
C ALA A 108 -24.92 2.31 -4.61
N GLN A 109 -26.20 2.63 -4.68
CA GLN A 109 -27.18 1.84 -5.43
C GLN A 109 -27.04 2.13 -6.93
N VAL A 110 -26.74 1.10 -7.71
CA VAL A 110 -26.60 1.20 -9.17
C VAL A 110 -27.48 0.14 -9.82
N ASN A 111 -28.60 0.58 -10.43
CA ASN A 111 -29.61 -0.30 -11.04
C ASN A 111 -30.20 -1.32 -10.05
N ASP A 112 -30.66 -0.86 -8.88
CA ASP A 112 -31.23 -1.69 -7.79
C ASP A 112 -30.26 -2.76 -7.22
N VAL A 113 -28.94 -2.52 -7.35
CA VAL A 113 -27.90 -3.34 -6.75
C VAL A 113 -26.98 -2.47 -5.92
N ASP A 114 -26.72 -2.87 -4.67
CA ASP A 114 -25.70 -2.24 -3.83
C ASP A 114 -24.32 -2.49 -4.42
N ARG A 115 -23.65 -1.41 -4.81
CA ARG A 115 -22.26 -1.40 -5.22
C ARG A 115 -21.43 -0.75 -4.15
N VAL A 116 -20.34 -1.40 -3.79
CA VAL A 116 -19.38 -0.89 -2.83
C VAL A 116 -18.04 -0.67 -3.48
N ALA A 117 -17.55 0.55 -3.29
CA ALA A 117 -16.23 0.97 -3.70
C ALA A 117 -15.41 1.26 -2.45
N ILE A 118 -14.36 0.46 -2.27
CA ILE A 118 -13.36 0.59 -1.20
C ILE A 118 -12.07 1.08 -1.86
N SER A 119 -11.53 2.21 -1.39
CA SER A 119 -10.23 2.71 -1.84
C SER A 119 -9.30 2.94 -0.66
N LEU A 120 -8.09 2.38 -0.75
CA LEU A 120 -7.00 2.63 0.19
C LEU A 120 -5.85 3.28 -0.56
N ARG A 121 -5.43 4.46 -0.11
CA ARG A 121 -4.34 5.25 -0.70
C ARG A 121 -3.29 5.46 0.37
N TRP A 122 -2.02 5.22 0.07
CA TRP A 122 -0.95 5.38 1.06
C TRP A 122 0.33 5.92 0.43
N ARG A 123 1.22 6.42 1.29
CA ARG A 123 2.56 6.85 0.89
C ARG A 123 3.58 6.73 2.02
N GLN A 124 4.81 6.43 1.63
CA GLN A 124 5.97 6.39 2.53
C GLN A 124 6.20 7.71 3.28
N GLN A 125 6.23 8.81 2.54
CA GLN A 125 6.40 10.16 3.08
C GLN A 125 5.03 10.79 3.38
N PRO A 126 4.92 11.58 4.47
CA PRO A 126 3.71 12.34 4.74
C PRO A 126 3.29 13.18 3.52
N PRO A 127 2.01 13.13 3.13
CA PRO A 127 1.53 13.88 1.97
C PRO A 127 1.59 15.39 2.24
N ASP A 128 1.96 16.15 1.22
CA ASP A 128 1.94 17.61 1.23
C ASP A 128 1.36 18.14 -0.10
N ALA A 129 1.30 19.46 -0.25
CA ALA A 129 0.75 20.07 -1.46
C ALA A 129 1.56 19.75 -2.73
N ALA A 130 2.86 19.47 -2.61
CA ALA A 130 3.73 19.11 -3.73
C ALA A 130 3.69 17.60 -4.03
N ASN A 131 3.37 16.78 -3.04
CA ASN A 131 3.27 15.34 -3.15
C ASN A 131 1.97 14.82 -2.49
N PRO A 132 0.80 15.02 -3.13
CA PRO A 132 -0.50 14.58 -2.62
C PRO A 132 -0.69 13.09 -2.82
N LEU A 133 -1.48 12.41 -1.98
CA LEU A 133 -1.68 10.94 -2.07
C LEU A 133 -2.04 10.49 -3.49
N PRO A 134 -1.54 9.33 -3.94
CA PRO A 134 -1.74 8.90 -5.32
C PRO A 134 -3.22 8.64 -5.60
N ALA A 135 -3.72 9.08 -6.76
CA ALA A 135 -5.06 8.73 -7.21
C ALA A 135 -5.07 7.28 -7.71
N CYS A 136 -6.15 6.56 -7.43
CA CYS A 136 -6.31 5.18 -7.88
C CYS A 136 -6.41 5.14 -9.41
N GLY A 137 -5.54 4.39 -10.06
CA GLY A 137 -5.44 4.35 -11.53
C GLY A 137 -4.40 5.29 -12.14
N ALA A 138 -3.67 6.06 -11.32
CA ALA A 138 -2.49 6.81 -11.77
C ALA A 138 -1.20 6.19 -11.20
N ASP A 139 -0.18 6.07 -12.04
CA ASP A 139 1.15 5.65 -11.58
C ASP A 139 1.77 6.73 -10.69
N ALA A 140 2.31 6.31 -9.54
CA ALA A 140 3.00 7.19 -8.60
C ALA A 140 4.41 6.68 -8.32
N ALA A 141 5.36 7.61 -8.21
CA ALA A 141 6.77 7.29 -7.95
C ALA A 141 7.01 6.70 -6.55
N SER A 142 6.11 6.96 -5.59
CA SER A 142 6.13 6.35 -4.26
C SER A 142 4.73 6.23 -3.67
N GLY A 143 4.48 5.11 -2.98
CA GLY A 143 3.17 4.75 -2.45
C GLY A 143 2.32 3.94 -3.42
N GLY A 144 1.01 3.91 -3.17
CA GLY A 144 0.08 3.17 -4.01
C GLY A 144 -1.37 3.47 -3.69
N CYS A 145 -2.24 2.99 -4.58
CA CYS A 145 -3.65 2.85 -4.28
C CYS A 145 -4.13 1.45 -4.64
N VAL A 146 -5.00 0.91 -3.80
CA VAL A 146 -5.86 -0.25 -4.10
C VAL A 146 -7.29 0.23 -4.12
N MET A 147 -8.02 -0.11 -5.19
CA MET A 147 -9.45 0.14 -5.31
C MET A 147 -10.15 -1.18 -5.61
N LEU A 148 -11.15 -1.53 -4.80
CA LEU A 148 -12.05 -2.65 -5.01
C LEU A 148 -13.44 -2.07 -5.29
N ASP A 149 -14.01 -2.41 -6.44
CA ASP A 149 -15.38 -2.10 -6.80
C ASP A 149 -16.13 -3.42 -7.01
N THR A 150 -17.13 -3.67 -6.19
CA THR A 150 -17.89 -4.92 -6.22
C THR A 150 -19.36 -4.68 -5.93
N ARG A 151 -20.19 -5.62 -6.36
CA ARG A 151 -21.56 -5.74 -5.88
C ARG A 151 -21.56 -6.39 -4.49
N LEU A 152 -22.43 -5.95 -3.61
CA LEU A 152 -22.81 -6.71 -2.41
C LEU A 152 -23.78 -7.82 -2.79
#